data_AF-A0A9W6SKQ3-F1
#
_entry.id   AF-A0A9W6SKQ3-F1
#
_cell.length_a   1.000
_cell.length_b   1.000
_cell.length_c   1.000
_cell.angle_alpha   90.00
_cell.angle_beta   90.00
_cell.angle_gamma   90.00
#
_symmetry.space_group_name_H-M   'P 1'
#
loop_
_entity.id
_entity.type
_entity.pdbx_description
1 polymer ?
#
loop_
_entity_poly.entity_id
_entity_poly.type
_entity_poly.pdbx_seq_one_letter_code
_entity_poly.pdbx_strand_id
1 'polypeptide(L)'
;MEINEYLRLCARTVEDLAPVIGPAYRGMIMTHDRAGAWDQAIPMLVGAISEEGVAIPSAQKENLRRLLVHMRAPLTYLEQIRTTD
;
A
#
# COMPACT_ATOMS: atom_id res chain seq x y z
N MET A 1 -5.68 5.38 14.83
CA MET A 1 -5.89 6.22 13.63
C MET A 1 -7.35 6.57 13.58
N GLU A 2 -7.68 7.85 13.44
CA GLU A 2 -9.08 8.26 13.23
C GLU A 2 -9.50 7.94 11.79
N ILE A 3 -10.81 7.76 11.53
CA ILE A 3 -11.30 7.34 10.21
C ILE A 3 -10.92 8.34 9.10
N ASN A 4 -10.96 9.64 9.37
CA ASN A 4 -10.58 10.67 8.39
C ASN A 4 -9.07 10.70 8.13
N GLU A 5 -8.25 10.32 9.11
CA GLU A 5 -6.82 10.16 8.94
C GLU A 5 -6.53 8.90 8.10
N TYR A 6 -7.23 7.80 8.41
CA TYR A 6 -7.14 6.54 7.68
C TYR A 6 -7.47 6.69 6.20
N LEU A 7 -8.61 7.30 5.87
CA LEU A 7 -9.04 7.48 4.48
C LEU A 7 -8.04 8.35 3.69
N ARG A 8 -7.55 9.45 4.30
CA ARG A 8 -6.55 10.31 3.66
C ARG A 8 -5.22 9.60 3.45
N LEU A 9 -4.78 8.81 4.43
CA LEU A 9 -3.53 8.07 4.33
C LEU A 9 -3.63 6.98 3.26
N CYS A 10 -4.74 6.24 3.19
CA CYS A 10 -4.97 5.23 2.15
C CYS A 10 -4.91 5.83 0.74
N ALA A 11 -5.67 6.91 0.50
CA ALA A 11 -5.71 7.56 -0.81
C ALA A 11 -4.33 8.05 -1.25
N ARG A 12 -3.62 8.75 -0.35
CA ARG A 12 -2.27 9.26 -0.64
C ARG A 12 -1.28 8.12 -0.89
N THR A 13 -1.32 7.06 -0.09
CA THR A 13 -0.42 5.91 -0.25
C THR A 13 -0.65 5.18 -1.57
N VAL A 14 -1.90 5.02 -2.02
CA VAL A 14 -2.19 4.46 -3.34
C VAL A 14 -1.73 5.39 -4.46
N GLU A 15 -2.00 6.69 -4.36
CA GLU A 15 -1.55 7.69 -5.34
C GLU A 15 -0.02 7.70 -5.50
N ASP A 16 0.71 7.65 -4.38
CA ASP A 16 2.17 7.70 -4.34
C ASP A 16 2.81 6.40 -4.89
N LEU A 17 2.22 5.23 -4.62
CA LEU A 17 2.87 3.94 -4.88
C LEU A 17 2.29 3.14 -6.05
N ALA A 18 1.05 3.39 -6.49
CA ALA A 18 0.52 2.73 -7.68
C ALA A 18 1.36 3.00 -8.96
N PRO A 19 2.01 4.17 -9.15
CA PRO A 19 2.89 4.40 -10.30
C PRO A 19 4.20 3.58 -10.29
N VAL A 20 4.64 3.08 -9.14
CA VAL A 20 5.91 2.34 -9.05
C VAL A 20 5.78 0.85 -9.33
N ILE A 21 4.55 0.33 -9.29
CA ILE A 21 4.24 -1.08 -9.62
C ILE A 21 3.79 -1.23 -11.08
N GLY A 22 3.90 -2.45 -11.60
CA GLY A 22 3.55 -2.84 -12.96
C GLY A 22 2.07 -2.67 -13.30
N PRO A 23 1.74 -2.61 -14.61
CA PRO A 23 0.40 -2.27 -15.07
C PRO A 23 -0.67 -3.32 -14.69
N ALA A 24 -0.28 -4.58 -14.52
CA ALA A 24 -1.20 -5.66 -14.16
C ALA A 24 -1.80 -5.45 -12.76
N TYR A 25 -0.96 -5.24 -11.74
CA TYR A 25 -1.43 -4.96 -10.38
C TYR A 25 -2.06 -3.57 -10.25
N ARG A 26 -1.51 -2.57 -10.96
CA ARG A 26 -2.02 -1.20 -10.92
C ARG A 26 -3.51 -1.13 -11.23
N GLY A 27 -3.96 -1.81 -12.28
CA GLY A 27 -5.38 -1.82 -12.68
C GLY A 27 -6.30 -2.36 -11.59
N MET A 28 -5.91 -3.46 -10.94
CA MET A 28 -6.68 -4.08 -9.85
C MET A 28 -6.72 -3.17 -8.61
N ILE A 29 -5.57 -2.64 -8.18
CA ILE A 29 -5.47 -1.76 -7.01
C ILE A 29 -6.31 -0.49 -7.21
N MET A 30 -6.26 0.13 -8.40
CA MET A 30 -7.08 1.30 -8.71
C MET A 30 -8.57 0.99 -8.75
N THR A 31 -8.96 -0.24 -9.06
CA THR A 31 -10.38 -0.66 -9.01
C THR A 31 -10.88 -0.70 -7.57
N HIS A 32 -10.08 -1.26 -6.64
CA HIS A 32 -10.43 -1.30 -5.22
C HIS A 32 -10.38 0.08 -4.56
N ASP A 33 -9.39 0.91 -4.90
CA ASP A 33 -9.25 2.30 -4.49
C ASP A 33 -10.51 3.12 -4.80
N ARG A 34 -10.98 3.09 -6.06
CA ARG A 34 -12.20 3.79 -6.50
C ARG A 34 -13.48 3.28 -5.84
N ALA A 35 -13.50 2.00 -5.46
CA ALA A 35 -14.61 1.41 -4.72
C ALA A 35 -14.57 1.73 -3.21
N GLY A 36 -13.51 2.38 -2.72
CA GLY A 36 -13.28 2.60 -1.29
C GLY A 36 -12.95 1.32 -0.51
N ALA A 37 -12.61 0.23 -1.22
CA ALA A 37 -12.25 -1.07 -0.65
C ALA A 37 -10.77 -1.08 -0.20
N TRP A 38 -10.44 -0.19 0.74
CA TRP A 38 -9.07 0.04 1.22
C TRP A 38 -8.44 -1.17 1.93
N ASP A 39 -9.28 -1.97 2.58
CA ASP A 39 -8.94 -3.26 3.18
C ASP A 39 -8.48 -4.29 2.15
N GLN A 40 -8.78 -4.08 0.87
CA GLN A 40 -8.29 -4.88 -0.26
C GLN A 40 -7.16 -4.18 -1.01
N ALA A 41 -7.33 -2.89 -1.30
CA ALA A 41 -6.38 -2.10 -2.09
C ALA A 41 -4.99 -2.06 -1.45
N ILE A 42 -4.91 -1.80 -0.13
CA ILE A 42 -3.62 -1.61 0.56
C ILE A 42 -2.84 -2.93 0.70
N PRO A 43 -3.42 -4.06 1.15
CA PRO A 43 -2.70 -5.33 1.15
C PRO A 43 -2.27 -5.78 -0.24
N MET A 44 -3.11 -5.55 -1.26
CA MET A 44 -2.77 -5.87 -2.65
C MET A 44 -1.59 -5.03 -3.15
N LEU A 45 -1.56 -3.73 -2.82
CA LEU A 45 -0.45 -2.85 -3.12
C LEU A 45 0.86 -3.31 -2.47
N VAL A 46 0.81 -3.73 -1.20
CA VAL A 46 1.97 -4.27 -0.48
C VAL A 46 2.47 -5.55 -1.12
N GLY A 47 1.55 -6.46 -1.47
CA GLY A 47 1.87 -7.69 -2.19
C GLY A 47 2.55 -7.40 -3.53
N ALA A 48 1.99 -6.51 -4.33
CA ALA A 48 2.56 -6.12 -5.63
C ALA A 48 3.97 -5.53 -5.50
N ILE A 49 4.19 -4.60 -4.56
CA ILE A 49 5.52 -4.00 -4.33
C ILE A 49 6.53 -5.09 -3.92
N SER A 50 6.12 -6.02 -3.05
CA SER A 50 6.97 -7.12 -2.59
C SER A 50 7.31 -8.10 -3.72
N GLU A 51 6.31 -8.52 -4.50
CA GLU A 51 6.45 -9.50 -5.59
C GLU A 51 7.29 -8.95 -6.75
N GLU A 52 7.11 -7.68 -7.10
CA GLU A 52 7.90 -7.02 -8.14
C GLU A 52 9.30 -6.61 -7.64
N GLY A 53 9.58 -6.77 -6.34
CA GLY A 53 10.88 -6.44 -5.74
C GLY A 53 11.21 -4.95 -5.79
N VAL A 54 10.19 -4.09 -5.88
CA VAL A 54 10.32 -2.62 -5.96
C VAL A 54 10.78 -2.09 -4.61
N ALA A 55 11.83 -1.27 -4.62
CA ALA A 55 12.26 -0.54 -3.43
C ALA A 55 11.46 0.77 -3.31
N ILE A 56 11.03 1.11 -2.10
CA ILE A 56 10.25 2.33 -1.82
C ILE A 56 10.90 3.17 -0.72
N PRO A 57 10.58 4.46 -0.58
CA PRO A 57 11.11 5.25 0.52
C PRO A 57 10.72 4.70 1.90
N SER A 58 11.61 4.83 2.89
CA SER A 58 11.36 4.37 4.27
C SER A 58 10.09 4.97 4.88
N ALA A 59 9.82 6.25 4.57
CA ALA A 59 8.60 6.93 4.98
C ALA A 59 7.33 6.30 4.39
N GLN A 60 7.38 5.85 3.13
CA GLN A 60 6.23 5.17 2.50
C GLN A 60 6.03 3.77 3.05
N LYS A 61 7.13 3.05 3.33
CA LYS A 61 7.07 1.75 4.04
C LYS A 61 6.43 1.90 5.42
N GLU A 62 6.72 2.99 6.13
CA GLU A 62 6.09 3.27 7.42
C GLU A 62 4.60 3.63 7.30
N ASN A 63 4.20 4.41 6.28
CA ASN A 63 2.78 4.64 6.00
C ASN A 63 2.01 3.33 5.78
N LEU A 64 2.57 2.41 4.99
CA LEU A 64 2.00 1.07 4.79
C LEU A 64 1.93 0.29 6.10
N ARG A 65 2.96 0.35 6.96
CA ARG A 65 2.93 -0.29 8.29
C ARG A 65 1.76 0.22 9.13
N ARG A 66 1.59 1.54 9.22
CA ARG A 66 0.53 2.17 10.00
C ARG A 66 -0.86 1.73 9.51
N LEU A 67 -1.04 1.66 8.19
CA LEU A 67 -2.27 1.21 7.56
C LEU A 67 -2.56 -0.27 7.84
N LEU A 68 -1.59 -1.16 7.63
CA LEU A 68 -1.77 -2.60 7.87
C LEU A 68 -2.03 -2.91 9.36
N VAL A 69 -1.34 -2.24 10.28
CA VAL A 69 -1.61 -2.37 11.73
C VAL A 69 -3.04 -1.95 12.05
N HIS A 70 -3.52 -0.85 11.48
CA HIS A 70 -4.89 -0.38 11.70
C HIS A 70 -5.93 -1.38 11.17
N MET A 71 -5.69 -1.96 9.99
CA MET A 71 -6.55 -2.99 9.39
C MET A 71 -6.41 -4.38 10.04
N ARG A 72 -5.45 -4.56 10.95
CA ARG A 72 -5.05 -5.88 11.49
C ARG A 72 -4.61 -6.87 10.40
N ALA A 73 -4.04 -6.35 9.32
CA ALA A 73 -3.50 -7.15 8.23
C ALA A 73 -2.08 -7.65 8.56
N PRO A 74 -1.66 -8.81 8.04
CA PRO A 74 -0.30 -9.32 8.23
C PRO A 74 0.77 -8.38 7.66
N LEU A 75 1.93 -8.33 8.31
CA LEU A 75 3.08 -7.51 7.88
C LEU A 75 4.11 -8.29 7.05
N THR A 76 3.88 -9.59 6.80
CA THR A 76 4.87 -10.51 6.21
C THR A 76 5.47 -10.00 4.90
N TYR A 77 4.64 -9.53 3.97
CA TYR A 77 5.12 -8.97 2.69
C TYR A 77 5.76 -7.59 2.88
N LEU A 78 5.24 -6.77 3.80
CA LEU A 78 5.83 -5.46 4.09
C LEU A 78 7.28 -5.60 4.57
N GLU A 79 7.58 -6.59 5.42
CA GLU A 79 8.92 -6.80 5.95
C GLU A 79 9.96 -7.03 4.85
N GLN A 80 9.57 -7.71 3.77
CA GLN A 80 10.43 -8.07 2.63
C GLN A 80 10.73 -6.90 1.68
N ILE A 81 9.91 -5.83 1.70
CA ILE A 81 10.08 -4.68 0.81
C ILE A 81 11.38 -3.93 1.15
N ARG A 82 12.23 -3.68 0.15
CA ARG A 82 13.48 -2.93 0.33
C ARG A 82 13.21 -1.42 0.40
N THR A 83 14.09 -0.68 1.09
CA THR A 83 14.04 0.79 1.13
C THR A 83 15.09 1.42 0.24
N THR A 84 14.83 2.63 -0.25
CA THR A 84 15.72 3.35 -1.20
C THR A 84 16.64 4.37 -0.54
N ASP A 85 16.38 4.75 0.70
CA ASP A 85 17.07 5.79 1.49
C ASP A 85 17.66 5.24 2.78
#